data_AF-A0A3N5S3C9-F1
#
_entry.id   AF-A0A3N5S3C9-F1
#
_cell.length_a   1.000
_cell.length_b   1.000
_cell.length_c   1.000
_cell.angle_alpha   90.00
_cell.angle_beta   90.00
_cell.angle_gamma   90.00
#
_symmetry.space_group_name_H-M   'P 1'
#
loop_
_entity.id
_entity.type
_entity.pdbx_description
1 polymer ?
#
loop_
_entity_poly.entity_id
_entity_poly.type
_entity_poly.pdbx_seq_one_letter_code
_entity_poly.pdbx_strand_id
1 'polypeptide(L)'
;MGIIDFILNAAGLLLWLSWRSFRFDPLSRTAPATLVGTLKPAHPRGVKGWQFIVGLVVLLFARALLYWALGSPVKWTPKLHMNVVVLAFRNDLFHSVLLYSVLGFAQALLIFYFWLLVLGALTRSSVEPDPVTRLVRLHVGVVARWPWPVLLLLPGVVVAGLWTALHPLLVWAGVLPRVGSLLVLLEQSLLLTGALVLTLKFVLPLFLLLYLVASYVYLGSNP
;
A
#
# COMPACT_ATOMS: atom_id res chain seq x y z
N MET A 1 -8.40 -10.29 15.64
CA MET A 1 -7.65 -10.33 14.37
C MET A 1 -7.57 -8.96 13.69
N GLY A 2 -8.64 -8.17 13.58
CA GLY A 2 -8.60 -6.88 12.85
C GLY A 2 -7.50 -5.89 13.26
N ILE A 3 -7.18 -5.75 14.56
CA ILE A 3 -6.07 -4.90 15.03
C ILE A 3 -4.71 -5.47 14.59
N ILE A 4 -4.54 -6.80 14.65
CA ILE A 4 -3.31 -7.49 14.22
C ILE A 4 -3.14 -7.31 12.71
N ASP A 5 -4.22 -7.48 11.93
CA ASP A 5 -4.24 -7.22 10.50
C ASP A 5 -3.83 -5.77 10.18
N PHE A 6 -4.36 -4.81 10.93
CA PHE A 6 -4.02 -3.41 10.78
C PHE A 6 -2.54 -3.14 11.06
N ILE A 7 -2.00 -3.64 12.18
CA ILE A 7 -0.59 -3.46 12.56
C ILE A 7 0.34 -4.11 11.52
N LEU A 8 0.04 -5.34 11.09
CA LEU A 8 0.85 -6.05 10.11
C LEU A 8 0.81 -5.37 8.73
N ASN A 9 -0.35 -4.87 8.32
CA ASN A 9 -0.47 -4.07 7.10
C ASN A 9 0.29 -2.74 7.22
N ALA A 10 0.21 -2.05 8.36
CA ALA A 10 0.95 -0.82 8.61
C ALA A 10 2.47 -1.06 8.60
N ALA A 11 2.95 -2.11 9.25
CA ALA A 11 4.36 -2.50 9.22
C ALA A 11 4.82 -2.86 7.79
N GLY A 12 4.00 -3.59 7.03
CA GLY A 12 4.26 -3.87 5.62
C GLY A 12 4.33 -2.60 4.76
N LEU A 13 3.42 -1.64 5.00
CA LEU A 13 3.40 -0.37 4.30
C LEU A 13 4.67 0.44 4.62
N LEU A 14 5.11 0.44 5.87
CA LEU A 14 6.36 1.09 6.27
C LEU A 14 7.56 0.44 5.56
N LEU A 15 7.68 -0.90 5.56
CA LEU A 15 8.75 -1.59 4.84
C LEU A 15 8.74 -1.27 3.34
N TRP A 16 7.55 -1.23 2.74
CA TRP A 16 7.38 -0.87 1.33
C TRP A 16 7.80 0.58 1.04
N LEU A 17 7.39 1.53 1.89
CA LEU A 17 7.75 2.94 1.80
C LEU A 17 9.24 3.17 2.02
N SER A 18 9.85 2.48 2.99
CA SER A 18 11.30 2.52 3.24
C SER A 18 12.07 2.03 2.02
N TRP A 19 11.64 0.93 1.40
CA TRP A 19 12.24 0.43 0.16
C TRP A 19 12.13 1.43 -0.99
N ARG A 20 10.95 2.04 -1.19
CA ARG A 20 10.73 3.04 -2.24
C ARG A 20 11.57 4.29 -2.00
N SER A 21 11.62 4.80 -0.78
CA SER A 21 12.41 5.96 -0.38
C SER A 21 13.90 5.74 -0.62
N PHE A 22 14.40 4.52 -0.37
CA PHE A 22 15.81 4.17 -0.63
C PHE A 22 16.22 4.33 -2.10
N ARG A 23 15.28 4.18 -3.05
CA ARG A 23 15.56 4.40 -4.49
C ARG A 23 15.68 5.88 -4.86
N PHE A 24 15.16 6.77 -4.02
CA PHE A 24 15.15 8.21 -4.23
C PHE A 24 16.21 8.95 -3.41
N ASP A 25 17.02 8.23 -2.63
CA ASP A 25 18.08 8.83 -1.81
C ASP A 25 19.21 9.40 -2.69
N PRO A 26 19.35 10.73 -2.79
CA PRO A 26 20.38 11.36 -3.59
C PRO A 26 21.79 11.11 -3.04
N LEU A 27 21.94 10.77 -1.74
CA LEU A 27 23.23 10.51 -1.10
C LEU A 27 23.84 9.17 -1.52
N SER A 28 23.01 8.24 -2.02
CA SER A 28 23.49 6.98 -2.60
C SER A 28 24.03 7.13 -4.04
N ARG A 29 23.66 8.22 -4.72
CA ARG A 29 23.98 8.50 -6.13
C ARG A 29 25.02 9.60 -6.34
N THR A 30 25.47 10.26 -5.28
CA THR A 30 26.60 11.20 -5.37
C THR A 30 27.88 10.42 -5.68
N ALA A 31 28.17 10.26 -6.97
CA ALA A 31 29.52 9.96 -7.43
C ALA A 31 30.43 11.09 -6.93
N PRO A 32 31.48 10.79 -6.15
CA PRO A 32 32.32 11.82 -5.55
C PRO A 32 33.07 12.57 -6.64
N ALA A 33 32.77 13.86 -6.81
CA ALA A 33 33.38 14.73 -7.81
C ALA A 33 34.74 15.31 -7.37
N THR A 34 35.24 14.98 -6.16
CA THR A 34 36.46 15.60 -5.61
C THR A 34 37.36 14.60 -4.89
N LEU A 35 38.67 14.69 -5.14
CA LEU A 35 39.72 13.85 -4.56
C LEU A 35 39.76 13.94 -3.02
N VAL A 36 39.39 15.08 -2.42
CA VAL A 36 39.32 15.26 -0.96
C VAL A 36 38.19 14.42 -0.32
N GLY A 37 37.17 14.04 -1.09
CA GLY A 37 36.11 13.13 -0.65
C GLY A 37 36.50 11.64 -0.63
N THR A 38 37.68 11.26 -1.13
CA THR A 38 38.14 9.86 -1.16
C THR A 38 38.77 9.37 0.15
N LEU A 39 39.10 10.27 1.08
CA LEU A 39 39.84 9.94 2.30
C LEU A 39 38.98 9.66 3.54
N LYS A 40 37.65 9.57 3.42
CA LYS A 40 36.82 9.16 4.55
C LYS A 40 35.61 8.31 4.15
N PRO A 41 35.75 6.98 4.12
CA PRO A 41 34.63 6.08 4.34
C PRO A 41 34.72 5.51 5.76
N ALA A 42 34.22 6.27 6.73
CA ALA A 42 33.86 5.75 8.05
C ALA A 42 32.40 6.12 8.32
N HIS A 43 31.49 5.51 7.56
CA HIS A 43 30.07 5.48 7.89
C HIS A 43 29.49 4.11 7.54
N PRO A 44 28.53 3.64 8.35
CA PRO A 44 28.27 2.23 8.58
C PRO A 44 27.74 1.55 7.32
N ARG A 45 27.90 0.22 7.25
CA ARG A 45 27.27 -0.63 6.22
C ARG A 45 25.78 -0.31 6.15
N GLY A 46 25.40 0.57 5.22
CA GLY A 46 24.03 0.96 5.00
C GLY A 46 23.20 -0.29 4.71
N VAL A 47 22.05 -0.40 5.37
CA VAL A 47 21.08 -1.44 5.07
C VAL A 47 20.77 -1.41 3.57
N LYS A 48 20.96 -2.54 2.88
CA LYS A 48 20.74 -2.62 1.42
C LYS A 48 19.24 -2.58 1.17
N GLY A 49 18.79 -1.80 0.19
CA GLY A 49 17.36 -1.67 -0.14
C GLY A 49 16.61 -3.00 -0.30
N TRP A 50 17.27 -4.06 -0.78
CA TRP A 50 16.65 -5.39 -0.90
C TRP A 50 16.22 -6.01 0.44
N GLN A 51 16.85 -5.64 1.56
CA GLN A 51 16.49 -6.15 2.89
C GLN A 51 15.06 -5.76 3.30
N PHE A 52 14.55 -4.61 2.84
CA PHE A 52 13.17 -4.21 3.08
C PHE A 52 12.17 -5.09 2.32
N ILE A 53 12.51 -5.52 1.09
CA ILE A 53 11.69 -6.50 0.34
C ILE A 53 11.72 -7.85 1.06
N VAL A 54 12.91 -8.31 1.47
CA VAL A 54 13.04 -9.57 2.19
C VAL A 54 12.22 -9.52 3.49
N GLY A 55 12.32 -8.44 4.24
CA GLY A 55 11.52 -8.21 5.44
C GLY A 55 10.02 -8.23 5.15
N LEU A 56 9.58 -7.63 4.04
CA LEU A 56 8.18 -7.65 3.62
C LEU A 56 7.71 -9.08 3.30
N VAL A 57 8.50 -9.84 2.54
CA VAL A 57 8.19 -11.24 2.21
C VAL A 57 8.10 -12.07 3.49
N VAL A 58 9.09 -11.97 4.37
CA VAL A 58 9.11 -12.67 5.66
C VAL A 58 7.89 -12.29 6.50
N LEU A 59 7.53 -11.00 6.56
CA LEU A 59 6.36 -10.53 7.29
C LEU A 59 5.05 -11.14 6.75
N LEU A 60 4.88 -11.19 5.44
CA LEU A 60 3.69 -11.77 4.80
C LEU A 60 3.59 -13.29 5.03
N PHE A 61 4.71 -14.00 4.96
CA PHE A 61 4.80 -15.42 5.27
C PHE A 61 4.55 -15.71 6.76
N ALA A 62 5.18 -14.95 7.65
CA ALA A 62 4.99 -15.08 9.10
C ALA A 62 3.52 -14.82 9.47
N ARG A 63 2.88 -13.81 8.87
CA ARG A 63 1.44 -13.56 9.02
C ARG A 63 0.60 -14.76 8.59
N ALA A 64 0.89 -15.33 7.42
CA ALA A 64 0.17 -16.49 6.93
C ALA A 64 0.35 -17.71 7.87
N LEU A 65 1.57 -17.92 8.36
CA LEU A 65 1.90 -18.99 9.31
C LEU A 65 1.18 -18.80 10.65
N LEU A 66 1.18 -17.58 11.20
CA LEU A 66 0.46 -17.24 12.44
C LEU A 66 -1.03 -17.53 12.29
N TYR A 67 -1.64 -17.13 11.17
CA TYR A 67 -3.06 -17.35 10.92
C TYR A 67 -3.43 -18.79 10.63
N TRP A 68 -2.54 -19.56 10.00
CA TRP A 68 -2.74 -20.99 9.85
C TRP A 68 -2.65 -21.72 11.20
N ALA A 69 -1.62 -21.42 12.00
CA ALA A 69 -1.39 -22.04 13.31
C ALA A 69 -2.47 -21.66 14.35
N LEU A 70 -2.88 -20.40 14.40
CA LEU A 70 -3.95 -19.91 15.29
C LEU A 70 -5.35 -20.19 14.74
N GLY A 71 -5.46 -20.45 13.43
CA GLY A 71 -6.72 -20.63 12.72
C GLY A 71 -7.42 -21.95 13.05
N SER A 72 -6.68 -23.04 13.12
CA SER A 72 -7.18 -24.38 13.47
C SER A 72 -7.84 -24.43 14.86
N PRO A 73 -7.23 -23.92 15.95
CA PRO A 73 -7.84 -23.95 17.27
C PRO A 73 -9.01 -22.95 17.46
N VAL A 74 -9.01 -21.83 16.73
CA VAL A 74 -9.99 -20.74 16.93
C VAL A 74 -11.19 -20.83 15.97
N LYS A 75 -11.22 -21.78 15.03
CA LYS A 75 -12.23 -21.89 13.94
C LYS A 75 -12.44 -20.56 13.22
N TRP A 76 -11.38 -19.78 13.08
CA TRP A 76 -11.46 -18.46 12.46
C TRP A 76 -11.59 -18.60 10.93
N THR A 77 -12.43 -17.78 10.31
CA THR A 77 -12.57 -17.73 8.84
C THR A 77 -11.98 -16.43 8.31
N PRO A 78 -10.88 -16.47 7.52
CA PRO A 78 -10.31 -15.27 6.94
C PRO A 78 -11.29 -14.65 5.94
N LYS A 79 -11.87 -13.52 6.33
CA LYS A 79 -12.79 -12.73 5.51
C LYS A 79 -12.13 -11.42 5.13
N LEU A 80 -11.96 -11.16 3.84
CA LEU A 80 -11.47 -9.89 3.34
C LEU A 80 -12.66 -9.02 2.95
N HIS A 81 -12.86 -7.96 3.73
CA HIS A 81 -13.94 -7.01 3.51
C HIS A 81 -13.47 -5.93 2.52
N MET A 82 -13.97 -5.99 1.28
CA MET A 82 -13.82 -4.93 0.28
C MET A 82 -15.04 -3.99 0.30
N ASN A 83 -15.58 -3.73 1.50
CA ASN A 83 -16.77 -2.92 1.79
C ASN A 83 -18.08 -3.52 1.23
N VAL A 84 -18.16 -3.73 -0.09
CA VAL A 84 -19.32 -4.30 -0.80
C VAL A 84 -19.16 -5.81 -1.02
N VAL A 85 -17.93 -6.27 -1.27
CA VAL A 85 -17.63 -7.69 -1.53
C VAL A 85 -16.87 -8.27 -0.34
N VAL A 86 -17.34 -9.41 0.18
CA VAL A 86 -16.64 -10.16 1.22
C VAL A 86 -16.07 -11.43 0.61
N LEU A 87 -14.75 -11.51 0.54
CA LEU A 87 -14.05 -12.72 0.09
C LEU A 87 -13.78 -13.61 1.31
N ALA A 88 -14.47 -14.74 1.39
CA ALA A 88 -14.25 -15.72 2.44
C ALA A 88 -13.23 -16.76 1.96
N PHE A 89 -12.08 -16.81 2.61
CA PHE A 89 -11.02 -17.77 2.31
C PHE A 89 -11.15 -18.99 3.22
N ARG A 90 -10.83 -20.17 2.68
CA ARG A 90 -10.74 -21.40 3.46
C ARG A 90 -9.51 -21.36 4.35
N ASN A 91 -9.64 -21.78 5.60
CA ASN A 91 -8.55 -21.79 6.57
C ASN A 91 -7.76 -23.12 6.55
N ASP A 92 -8.35 -24.17 6.00
CA ASP A 92 -7.77 -25.53 5.97
C ASP A 92 -6.49 -25.61 5.11
N LEU A 93 -6.34 -24.69 4.16
CA LEU A 93 -5.29 -24.71 3.14
C LEU A 93 -4.34 -23.53 3.37
N PHE A 94 -3.05 -23.83 3.58
CA PHE A 94 -2.01 -22.82 3.76
C PHE A 94 -1.98 -21.80 2.61
N HIS A 95 -2.14 -22.25 1.36
CA HIS A 95 -2.18 -21.40 0.18
C HIS A 95 -3.32 -20.38 0.21
N SER A 96 -4.50 -20.73 0.73
CA SER A 96 -5.63 -19.82 0.87
C SER A 96 -5.38 -18.74 1.92
N VAL A 97 -4.71 -19.08 3.03
CA VAL A 97 -4.31 -18.13 4.07
C VAL A 97 -3.18 -17.20 3.58
N LEU A 98 -2.25 -17.72 2.78
CA LEU A 98 -1.22 -16.92 2.13
C LEU A 98 -1.82 -15.94 1.12
N LEU A 99 -2.77 -16.40 0.29
CA LEU A 99 -3.51 -15.52 -0.63
C LEU A 99 -4.26 -14.43 0.12
N TYR A 100 -4.89 -14.74 1.25
CA TYR A 100 -5.50 -13.74 2.12
C TYR A 100 -4.49 -12.69 2.63
N SER A 101 -3.31 -13.13 3.09
CA SER A 101 -2.24 -12.24 3.57
C SER A 101 -1.77 -11.28 2.46
N VAL A 102 -1.52 -11.82 1.27
CA VAL A 102 -1.06 -11.06 0.10
C VAL A 102 -2.15 -10.12 -0.42
N LEU A 103 -3.37 -10.59 -0.61
CA LEU A 103 -4.49 -9.74 -1.06
C LEU A 103 -4.79 -8.64 -0.04
N GLY A 104 -4.78 -8.95 1.26
CA GLY A 104 -5.05 -7.98 2.30
C GLY A 104 -4.00 -6.86 2.32
N PHE A 105 -2.72 -7.22 2.16
CA PHE A 105 -1.65 -6.24 2.01
C PHE A 105 -1.77 -5.44 0.70
N ALA A 106 -2.05 -6.11 -0.43
CA ALA A 106 -2.23 -5.46 -1.72
C ALA A 106 -3.41 -4.48 -1.72
N GLN A 107 -4.51 -4.82 -1.07
CA GLN A 107 -5.66 -3.93 -0.86
C GLN A 107 -5.25 -2.70 -0.05
N ALA A 108 -4.54 -2.89 1.06
CA ALA A 108 -4.05 -1.77 1.89
C ALA A 108 -3.11 -0.85 1.09
N LEU A 109 -2.21 -1.44 0.30
CA LEU A 109 -1.29 -0.73 -0.59
C LEU A 109 -2.04 0.05 -1.67
N LEU A 110 -3.04 -0.55 -2.31
CA LEU A 110 -3.87 0.11 -3.32
C LEU A 110 -4.64 1.29 -2.74
N ILE A 111 -5.27 1.13 -1.56
CA ILE A 111 -5.95 2.23 -0.84
C ILE A 111 -4.97 3.35 -0.52
N PHE A 112 -3.80 3.02 0.01
CA PHE A 112 -2.77 3.99 0.35
C PHE A 112 -2.29 4.79 -0.87
N TYR A 113 -1.99 4.11 -1.99
CA TYR A 113 -1.59 4.80 -3.23
C TYR A 113 -2.73 5.63 -3.84
N PHE A 114 -3.99 5.16 -3.73
CA PHE A 114 -5.15 5.94 -4.15
C PHE A 114 -5.26 7.23 -3.35
N TRP A 115 -5.07 7.18 -2.02
CA TRP A 115 -5.05 8.39 -1.18
C TRP A 115 -3.93 9.35 -1.59
N LEU A 116 -2.70 8.84 -1.80
CA LEU A 116 -1.59 9.66 -2.29
C LEU A 116 -1.88 10.31 -3.65
N LEU A 117 -2.53 9.59 -4.55
CA LEU A 117 -2.91 10.08 -5.86
C LEU A 117 -3.93 11.22 -5.75
N VAL A 118 -4.97 11.08 -4.92
CA VAL A 118 -5.96 12.14 -4.67
C VAL A 118 -5.30 13.37 -4.03
N LEU A 119 -4.43 13.16 -3.04
CA LEU A 119 -3.69 14.26 -2.40
C LEU A 119 -2.77 14.98 -3.38
N GLY A 120 -2.07 14.23 -4.24
CA GLY A 120 -1.24 14.79 -5.31
C GLY A 120 -2.06 15.58 -6.34
N ALA A 121 -3.30 15.16 -6.61
CA ALA A 121 -4.23 15.88 -7.48
C ALA A 121 -4.65 17.23 -6.86
N LEU A 122 -5.03 17.21 -5.57
CA LEU A 122 -5.49 18.40 -4.85
C LEU A 122 -4.37 19.43 -4.62
N THR A 123 -3.15 18.96 -4.34
CA THR A 123 -1.96 19.80 -4.09
C THR A 123 -1.19 20.14 -5.37
N ARG A 124 -1.81 19.99 -6.55
CA ARG A 124 -1.18 20.34 -7.84
C ARG A 124 -0.99 21.84 -8.01
N SER A 125 -1.90 22.65 -7.44
CA SER A 125 -1.98 24.10 -7.66
C SER A 125 -1.19 24.94 -6.65
N SER A 126 -0.55 24.34 -5.65
CA SER A 126 0.26 25.07 -4.67
C SER A 126 1.59 25.52 -5.31
N VAL A 127 1.85 26.83 -5.23
CA VAL A 127 3.02 27.50 -5.81
C VAL A 127 4.30 27.16 -5.04
N GLU A 128 4.19 26.97 -3.71
CA GLU A 128 5.29 26.53 -2.83
C GLU A 128 4.99 25.08 -2.36
N PRO A 129 5.78 24.07 -2.75
CA PRO A 129 5.52 22.70 -2.33
C PRO A 129 6.04 22.46 -0.90
N ASP A 130 5.13 22.37 0.07
CA ASP A 130 5.40 21.87 1.41
C ASP A 130 6.17 20.54 1.39
N PRO A 131 6.99 20.23 2.42
CA PRO A 131 7.78 18.99 2.48
C PRO A 131 6.93 17.73 2.35
N VAL A 132 5.70 17.73 2.86
CA VAL A 132 4.73 16.63 2.70
C VAL A 132 4.30 16.49 1.24
N THR A 133 4.00 17.60 0.56
CA THR A 133 3.67 17.63 -0.87
C THR A 133 4.83 17.12 -1.73
N ARG A 134 6.07 17.42 -1.33
CA ARG A 134 7.28 16.89 -1.98
C ARG A 134 7.39 15.37 -1.81
N LEU A 135 7.14 14.84 -0.62
CA LEU A 135 7.13 13.40 -0.36
C LEU A 135 6.04 12.66 -1.15
N VAL A 136 4.83 13.24 -1.23
CA VAL A 136 3.73 12.69 -2.05
C VAL A 136 4.14 12.64 -3.53
N ARG A 137 4.72 13.73 -4.06
CA ARG A 137 5.19 13.79 -5.45
C ARG A 137 6.31 12.78 -5.74
N LEU A 138 7.21 12.52 -4.79
CA LEU A 138 8.25 11.49 -4.93
C LEU A 138 7.65 10.08 -5.01
N HIS A 139 6.62 9.80 -4.20
CA HIS A 139 5.98 8.48 -4.17
C HIS A 139 5.07 8.21 -5.37
N VAL A 140 4.31 9.22 -5.83
CA VAL A 140 3.41 9.16 -6.99
C VAL A 140 4.18 9.25 -8.32
N GLY A 141 5.31 9.95 -8.34
CA GLY A 141 6.23 10.01 -9.49
C GLY A 141 5.61 10.66 -10.73
N VAL A 142 5.84 10.04 -11.89
CA VAL A 142 5.41 10.55 -13.21
C VAL A 142 3.89 10.71 -13.32
N VAL A 143 3.12 9.89 -12.59
CA VAL A 143 1.65 9.90 -12.58
C VAL A 143 1.11 11.25 -12.07
N ALA A 144 1.85 11.97 -11.23
CA ALA A 144 1.46 13.30 -10.75
C ALA A 144 1.46 14.37 -11.86
N ARG A 145 2.13 14.11 -13.00
CA ARG A 145 2.20 15.06 -14.13
C ARG A 145 1.02 14.96 -15.08
N TRP A 146 0.21 13.91 -14.95
CA TRP A 146 -0.88 13.61 -15.88
C TRP A 146 -2.06 14.58 -15.73
N PRO A 147 -2.85 14.83 -16.78
CA PRO A 147 -4.02 15.72 -16.68
C PRO A 147 -5.07 15.13 -15.73
N TRP A 148 -5.81 16.01 -15.04
CA TRP A 148 -6.76 15.63 -14.00
C TRP A 148 -7.82 14.57 -14.41
N PRO A 149 -8.35 14.53 -15.65
CA PRO A 149 -9.36 13.53 -16.02
C PRO A 149 -8.78 12.12 -16.06
N VAL A 150 -7.53 12.00 -16.52
CA VAL A 150 -6.85 10.71 -16.57
C VAL A 150 -6.56 10.22 -15.15
N LEU A 151 -6.19 11.14 -14.26
CA LEU A 151 -5.97 10.82 -12.85
C LEU A 151 -7.25 10.36 -12.13
N LEU A 152 -8.41 10.87 -12.54
CA LEU A 152 -9.72 10.46 -12.00
C LEU A 152 -10.15 9.07 -12.50
N LEU A 153 -9.85 8.74 -13.76
CA LEU A 153 -10.22 7.44 -14.36
C LEU A 153 -9.26 6.31 -13.99
N LEU A 154 -7.99 6.64 -13.72
CA LEU A 154 -6.93 5.68 -13.44
C LEU A 154 -7.26 4.69 -12.29
N PRO A 155 -7.83 5.10 -11.14
CA PRO A 155 -8.22 4.18 -10.07
C PRO A 155 -9.21 3.12 -10.55
N GLY A 156 -10.21 3.51 -11.36
CA GLY A 156 -11.19 2.58 -11.90
C GLY A 156 -10.59 1.58 -12.87
N VAL A 157 -9.71 2.05 -13.77
CA VAL A 157 -9.00 1.18 -14.72
C VAL A 157 -8.08 0.19 -13.99
N VAL A 158 -7.36 0.65 -12.96
CA VAL A 158 -6.47 -0.20 -12.16
C VAL A 158 -7.27 -1.24 -11.38
N VAL A 159 -8.38 -0.85 -10.75
CA VAL A 159 -9.26 -1.79 -10.02
C VAL A 159 -9.87 -2.81 -10.99
N ALA A 160 -10.36 -2.39 -12.16
CA ALA A 160 -10.91 -3.30 -13.16
C ALA A 160 -9.85 -4.28 -13.70
N GLY A 161 -8.65 -3.79 -14.02
CA GLY A 161 -7.53 -4.62 -14.47
C GLY A 161 -7.08 -5.62 -13.39
N LEU A 162 -6.95 -5.17 -12.14
CA LEU A 162 -6.60 -6.06 -11.03
C LEU A 162 -7.69 -7.08 -10.75
N TRP A 163 -8.97 -6.68 -10.76
CA TRP A 163 -10.09 -7.58 -10.51
C TRP A 163 -10.19 -8.66 -11.57
N THR A 164 -10.09 -8.28 -12.85
CA THR A 164 -10.12 -9.22 -13.98
C THR A 164 -8.94 -10.19 -13.95
N ALA A 165 -7.73 -9.73 -13.61
CA ALA A 165 -6.55 -10.59 -13.49
C ALA A 165 -6.64 -11.54 -12.27
N LEU A 166 -7.24 -11.08 -11.16
CA LEU A 166 -7.32 -11.83 -9.92
C LEU A 166 -8.51 -12.80 -9.87
N HIS A 167 -9.58 -12.51 -10.60
CA HIS A 167 -10.78 -13.34 -10.69
C HIS A 167 -10.49 -14.83 -11.04
N PRO A 168 -9.70 -15.18 -12.08
CA PRO A 168 -9.40 -16.60 -12.35
C PRO A 168 -8.64 -17.27 -11.21
N LEU A 169 -7.77 -16.54 -10.51
CA LEU A 169 -7.02 -17.04 -9.36
C LEU A 169 -7.96 -17.30 -8.17
N LEU A 170 -8.93 -16.40 -7.93
CA LEU A 170 -9.93 -16.55 -6.87
C LEU A 170 -10.91 -17.70 -7.15
N VAL A 171 -11.26 -17.93 -8.41
CA VAL A 171 -12.06 -19.09 -8.85
C VAL A 171 -11.28 -20.39 -8.65
N TRP A 172 -9.99 -20.42 -9.04
CA TRP A 172 -9.12 -21.59 -8.80
C TRP A 172 -8.96 -21.90 -7.31
N ALA A 173 -8.83 -20.87 -6.48
CA ALA A 173 -8.77 -21.02 -5.02
C ALA A 173 -10.11 -21.39 -4.36
N GLY A 174 -11.20 -21.50 -5.14
CA GLY A 174 -12.54 -21.84 -4.63
C GLY A 174 -13.18 -20.75 -3.76
N VAL A 175 -12.72 -19.51 -3.88
CA VAL A 175 -13.18 -18.36 -3.08
C VAL A 175 -14.41 -17.70 -3.70
N LEU A 176 -14.50 -17.71 -5.04
CA LEU A 176 -15.61 -17.14 -5.80
C LEU A 176 -16.19 -18.18 -6.78
N PRO A 177 -17.51 -18.16 -7.02
CA PRO A 177 -18.11 -18.91 -8.11
C PRO A 177 -17.63 -18.34 -9.45
N ARG A 178 -17.49 -19.20 -10.46
CA ARG A 178 -17.07 -18.79 -11.81
C ARG A 178 -18.15 -17.91 -12.43
N VAL A 179 -17.85 -16.63 -12.65
CA VAL A 179 -18.73 -15.71 -13.35
C VAL A 179 -18.68 -15.97 -14.85
N GLY A 180 -19.85 -16.13 -15.48
CA GLY A 180 -19.98 -16.45 -16.91
C GLY A 180 -19.96 -15.25 -17.86
N SER A 181 -20.08 -14.02 -17.37
CA SER A 181 -20.21 -12.80 -18.19
C SER A 181 -19.22 -11.70 -17.81
N LEU A 182 -18.59 -11.09 -18.82
CA LEU A 182 -17.72 -9.92 -18.66
C LEU A 182 -18.47 -8.70 -18.10
N LEU A 183 -19.78 -8.59 -18.37
CA LEU A 183 -20.61 -7.49 -17.87
C LEU A 183 -20.66 -7.50 -16.33
N VAL A 184 -20.85 -8.68 -15.74
CA VAL A 184 -20.88 -8.86 -14.28
C VAL A 184 -19.52 -8.54 -13.66
N LEU A 185 -18.41 -8.85 -14.35
CA LEU A 185 -17.07 -8.46 -13.90
C LEU A 185 -16.88 -6.94 -13.92
N LEU A 186 -17.40 -6.26 -14.94
CA LEU A 186 -17.37 -4.80 -15.02
C LEU A 186 -18.22 -4.16 -13.91
N GLU A 187 -19.43 -4.67 -13.66
CA GLU A 187 -20.28 -4.21 -12.57
C GLU A 187 -19.59 -4.37 -11.20
N GLN A 188 -18.99 -5.53 -10.95
CA GLN A 188 -18.20 -5.76 -9.73
C GLN A 188 -17.03 -4.79 -9.62
N SER A 189 -16.30 -4.53 -10.72
CA SER A 189 -15.20 -3.57 -10.72
C SER A 189 -15.65 -2.14 -10.43
N LEU A 190 -16.85 -1.76 -10.90
CA LEU A 190 -17.45 -0.46 -10.61
C LEU A 190 -17.81 -0.33 -9.13
N LEU A 191 -18.41 -1.37 -8.55
CA LEU A 191 -18.71 -1.43 -7.10
C LEU A 191 -17.44 -1.34 -6.25
N LEU A 192 -16.38 -2.05 -6.64
CA LEU A 192 -15.08 -2.00 -5.97
C LEU A 192 -14.42 -0.62 -6.09
N THR A 193 -14.56 0.03 -7.24
CA THR A 193 -14.07 1.40 -7.45
C THR A 193 -14.84 2.38 -6.56
N GLY A 194 -16.17 2.26 -6.47
CA GLY A 194 -17.00 3.04 -5.54
C GLY A 194 -16.61 2.82 -4.08
N ALA A 195 -16.37 1.56 -3.70
CA ALA A 195 -15.86 1.22 -2.36
C ALA A 195 -14.50 1.87 -2.07
N LEU A 196 -13.61 1.94 -3.07
CA LEU A 196 -12.32 2.63 -2.96
C LEU A 196 -12.52 4.13 -2.72
N VAL A 197 -13.42 4.78 -3.46
CA VAL A 197 -13.75 6.21 -3.25
C VAL A 197 -14.29 6.45 -1.85
N LEU A 198 -15.13 5.57 -1.32
CA LEU A 198 -15.63 5.67 0.05
C LEU A 198 -14.53 5.61 1.12
N THR A 199 -13.37 5.04 0.83
CA THR A 199 -12.23 5.06 1.77
C THR A 199 -11.67 6.47 1.98
N LEU A 200 -11.94 7.40 1.07
CA LEU A 200 -11.48 8.79 1.18
C LEU A 200 -12.04 9.49 2.43
N LYS A 201 -13.16 9.00 2.99
CA LYS A 201 -13.72 9.48 4.26
C LYS A 201 -12.72 9.38 5.42
N PHE A 202 -11.74 8.47 5.33
CA PHE A 202 -10.72 8.28 6.36
C PHE A 202 -9.49 9.20 6.17
N VAL A 203 -9.35 9.86 5.01
CA VAL A 203 -8.20 10.74 4.74
C VAL A 203 -8.28 12.02 5.58
N LEU A 204 -9.46 12.65 5.66
CA LEU A 204 -9.68 13.85 6.46
C LEU A 204 -9.29 13.68 7.95
N PRO A 205 -9.82 12.68 8.68
CA PRO A 205 -9.46 12.48 10.08
C PRO A 205 -7.99 12.09 10.25
N LEU A 206 -7.40 11.34 9.30
CA LEU A 206 -5.98 11.00 9.34
C LEU A 206 -5.10 12.26 9.22
N PHE A 207 -5.41 13.15 8.28
CA PHE A 207 -4.68 14.41 8.13
C PHE A 207 -4.89 15.34 9.31
N LEU A 208 -6.11 15.41 9.85
CA LEU A 208 -6.39 16.21 11.04
C LEU A 208 -5.61 15.69 12.25
N LEU A 209 -5.52 14.37 12.42
CA LEU A 209 -4.71 13.74 13.46
C LEU A 209 -3.22 14.01 13.25
N LEU A 210 -2.70 13.85 12.03
CA LEU A 210 -1.30 14.16 11.71
C LEU A 210 -0.98 15.64 11.93
N TYR A 211 -1.88 16.55 11.54
CA TYR A 211 -1.75 17.98 11.78
C TYR A 211 -1.77 18.29 13.27
N LEU A 212 -2.67 17.67 14.03
CA LEU A 212 -2.73 17.81 15.49
C LEU A 212 -1.42 17.35 16.12
N VAL A 213 -0.91 16.17 15.73
CA VAL A 213 0.37 15.65 16.21
C VAL A 213 1.51 16.58 15.82
N ALA A 214 1.60 17.03 14.57
CA ALA A 214 2.66 17.92 14.13
C ALA A 214 2.62 19.30 14.80
N SER A 215 1.42 19.80 15.12
CA SER A 215 1.23 21.12 15.74
C SER A 215 1.38 21.08 17.26
N TYR A 216 0.96 20.00 17.91
CA TYR A 216 0.96 19.87 19.38
C TYR A 216 2.13 19.06 19.93
N VAL A 217 2.68 18.12 19.16
CA VAL A 217 3.90 17.39 19.53
C VAL A 217 5.10 18.17 18.99
N TYR A 218 5.60 19.07 19.83
CA TYR A 218 6.82 19.82 19.58
C TYR A 218 8.01 18.85 19.49
N LEU A 219 8.37 18.43 18.27
CA LEU A 219 9.42 17.43 18.00
C LEU A 219 10.86 17.98 18.06
N GLY A 220 11.05 19.19 18.60
CA GLY A 220 12.37 19.77 18.85
C GLY A 220 12.69 20.97 17.97
N SER A 221 13.49 21.87 18.53
CA SER A 221 13.93 23.17 18.01
C SER A 221 14.55 23.10 16.62
N ASN A 222 14.02 23.92 15.71
CA ASN A 222 14.61 24.29 14.43
C ASN A 222 15.88 25.15 14.71
N PRO A 223 17.10 24.75 14.31
CA PRO A 223 18.21 25.70 14.16
C PRO A 223 18.03 26.58 12.92
#